data_AF-A0A0B7AET7-F1
#
_entry.id   AF-A0A0B7AET7-F1
#
_cell.length_a   1.000
_cell.length_b   1.000
_cell.length_c   1.000
_cell.angle_alpha   90.00
_cell.angle_beta   90.00
_cell.angle_gamma   90.00
#
_symmetry.space_group_name_H-M   'P 1'
#
loop_
_entity.id
_entity.type
_entity.pdbx_description
1 polymer ?
#
loop_
_entity_poly.entity_id
_entity_poly.type
_entity_poly.pdbx_seq_one_letter_code
_entity_poly.pdbx_strand_id
1 'polypeptide(L)'
;HGRGGQSALRFARLRMEKRHNYVRKVAEVAVQLFITSDKPNIAGLVLAGSADFKTELSQSDMFDPRLQAKIIKIVDVSYGGENGFNQGIELAADSLANVKFIQEKKLIGRYFDEISQDTGKYCFGVDDTLRAMEMGSVDILIVWENLDIQRFVLKSFNRRRKNFAFETGSRKGQDIFHR
;
A
#
# COMPACT_ATOMS: atom_id res chain seq x y z
N HIS A 1 -16.12 35.72 14.35
CA HIS A 1 -17.35 35.95 15.12
C HIS A 1 -17.18 37.27 15.86
N GLY A 2 -18.02 38.29 15.66
CA GLY A 2 -17.72 39.54 16.38
C GLY A 2 -18.69 40.70 16.29
N ARG A 3 -19.63 40.75 15.34
CA ARG A 3 -20.68 41.79 15.36
C ARG A 3 -22.02 41.19 14.93
N GLY A 4 -22.91 41.03 15.90
CA GLY A 4 -24.30 40.58 15.72
C GLY A 4 -25.17 41.72 15.15
N GLY A 5 -26.13 41.36 14.32
CA GLY A 5 -27.09 42.25 13.67
C GLY A 5 -28.07 41.44 12.81
N GLN A 6 -29.10 42.06 12.24
CA GLN A 6 -30.07 41.38 11.34
C GLN A 6 -29.38 40.66 10.16
N SER A 7 -28.22 41.16 9.74
CA SER A 7 -27.41 40.55 8.68
C SER A 7 -26.48 39.43 9.16
N ALA A 8 -26.32 39.20 10.46
CA ALA A 8 -25.37 38.22 11.01
C ALA A 8 -25.70 36.79 10.57
N LEU A 9 -26.99 36.42 10.53
CA LEU A 9 -27.45 35.11 10.08
C LEU A 9 -27.15 34.91 8.58
N ARG A 10 -27.40 35.94 7.75
CA ARG A 10 -27.04 35.93 6.32
C ARG A 10 -25.54 35.77 6.11
N PHE A 11 -24.72 36.50 6.86
CA PHE A 11 -23.26 36.40 6.76
C PHE A 11 -22.73 35.07 7.28
N ALA A 12 -23.36 34.47 8.30
CA ALA A 12 -23.04 33.11 8.73
C ALA A 12 -23.34 32.10 7.62
N ARG A 13 -24.51 32.18 6.99
CA ARG A 13 -24.89 31.32 5.86
C ARG A 13 -23.93 31.45 4.68
N LEU A 14 -23.59 32.68 4.27
CA LEU A 14 -22.62 32.91 3.19
C LEU A 14 -21.22 32.36 3.49
N ARG A 15 -20.81 32.34 4.77
CA ARG A 15 -19.53 31.72 5.18
C ARG A 15 -19.58 30.20 5.05
N MET A 16 -20.66 29.57 5.50
CA MET A 16 -20.85 28.11 5.37
C MET A 16 -20.95 27.69 3.91
N GLU A 17 -21.62 28.48 3.07
CA GLU A 17 -21.74 28.22 1.65
C GLU A 17 -20.40 28.33 0.92
N LYS A 18 -19.60 29.36 1.22
CA LYS A 18 -18.22 29.46 0.71
C LYS A 18 -17.34 28.30 1.17
N ARG A 19 -17.50 27.86 2.43
CA ARG A 19 -16.78 26.70 2.97
C ARG A 19 -17.12 25.44 2.19
N HIS A 20 -18.41 25.17 2.03
CA HIS A 20 -18.90 24.00 1.31
C HIS A 20 -18.43 23.99 -0.15
N ASN A 21 -18.48 25.13 -0.84
CA ASN A 21 -17.97 25.27 -2.21
C ASN A 21 -16.46 25.03 -2.30
N TYR A 22 -15.69 25.46 -1.28
CA TYR A 22 -14.26 25.19 -1.22
C TYR A 22 -13.97 23.69 -1.05
N VAL A 23 -14.66 23.01 -0.11
CA VAL A 23 -14.52 21.56 0.11
C VAL A 23 -14.87 20.79 -1.17
N ARG A 24 -15.95 21.17 -1.85
CA ARG A 24 -16.34 20.58 -3.15
C ARG A 24 -15.24 20.74 -4.20
N LYS A 25 -14.72 21.96 -4.36
CA LYS A 25 -13.65 22.22 -5.33
C LYS A 25 -12.39 21.40 -5.03
N VAL A 26 -12.03 21.25 -3.75
CA VAL A 26 -10.89 20.42 -3.34
C VAL A 26 -11.15 18.94 -3.64
N ALA A 27 -12.36 18.44 -3.37
CA ALA A 27 -12.73 17.06 -3.69
C ALA A 27 -12.68 16.77 -5.20
N GLU A 28 -13.20 17.68 -6.03
CA GLU A 28 -13.15 17.56 -7.49
C GLU A 28 -11.71 17.56 -8.03
N VAL A 29 -10.87 18.47 -7.54
CA VAL A 29 -9.45 18.54 -7.94
C VAL A 29 -8.69 17.29 -7.49
N ALA A 30 -9.00 16.77 -6.29
CA ALA A 30 -8.41 15.53 -5.79
C ALA A 30 -8.75 14.34 -6.71
N VAL A 31 -9.98 14.26 -7.20
CA VAL A 31 -10.38 13.23 -8.18
C VAL A 31 -9.60 13.37 -9.48
N GLN A 32 -9.46 14.59 -10.01
CA GLN A 32 -8.71 14.83 -11.25
C GLN A 32 -7.22 14.47 -11.14
N LEU A 33 -6.61 14.66 -9.98
CA LEU A 33 -5.18 14.38 -9.76
C LEU A 33 -4.90 12.93 -9.36
N PHE A 34 -5.75 12.35 -8.50
CA PHE A 34 -5.49 11.05 -7.88
C PHE A 34 -6.25 9.89 -8.53
N ILE A 35 -7.16 10.15 -9.47
CA ILE A 35 -7.85 9.10 -10.24
C ILE A 35 -7.42 9.20 -11.70
N THR A 36 -6.93 8.09 -12.23
CA THR A 36 -6.59 7.94 -13.65
C THR A 36 -7.22 6.65 -14.15
N SER A 37 -7.97 6.72 -15.26
CA SER A 37 -8.67 5.55 -15.83
C SER A 37 -9.53 4.78 -14.82
N ASP A 38 -10.35 5.52 -14.06
CA ASP A 38 -11.31 4.97 -13.09
C ASP A 38 -10.69 4.23 -11.89
N LYS A 39 -9.36 4.34 -11.70
CA LYS A 39 -8.63 3.74 -10.59
C LYS A 39 -7.78 4.78 -9.85
N PRO A 40 -7.68 4.70 -8.51
CA PRO A 40 -6.77 5.57 -7.76
C PRO A 40 -5.33 5.25 -8.14
N ASN A 41 -4.54 6.27 -8.48
CA ASN A 41 -3.12 6.13 -8.84
C ASN A 41 -2.18 6.13 -7.63
N ILE A 42 -2.71 6.37 -6.43
CA ILE A 42 -1.98 6.42 -5.16
C ILE A 42 -2.15 5.14 -4.33
N ALA A 43 -1.09 4.77 -3.60
CA ALA A 43 -1.13 3.67 -2.64
C ALA A 43 -1.98 4.01 -1.40
N GLY A 44 -1.94 5.28 -0.97
CA GLY A 44 -2.81 5.83 0.05
C GLY A 44 -2.72 7.35 0.13
N LEU A 45 -3.58 7.94 0.94
CA LEU A 45 -3.86 9.37 1.02
C LEU A 45 -3.75 9.85 2.47
N VAL A 46 -3.18 11.03 2.69
CA VAL A 46 -3.12 11.68 3.99
C VAL A 46 -3.83 13.04 3.89
N LEU A 47 -4.75 13.31 4.82
CA LEU A 47 -5.43 14.60 4.89
C LEU A 47 -4.77 15.46 5.97
N ALA A 48 -4.07 16.52 5.55
CA ALA A 48 -3.44 17.46 6.47
C ALA A 48 -4.16 18.81 6.45
N GLY A 49 -4.41 19.37 7.64
CA GLY A 49 -4.99 20.71 7.75
C GLY A 49 -5.19 21.15 9.19
N SER A 50 -5.37 22.45 9.40
CA SER A 50 -5.76 22.99 10.71
C SER A 50 -7.28 22.93 10.89
N ALA A 51 -7.72 22.73 12.13
CA ALA A 51 -9.14 22.65 12.51
C ALA A 51 -9.94 21.55 11.75
N ASP A 52 -11.27 21.67 11.74
CA ASP A 52 -12.20 20.61 11.33
C ASP A 52 -12.45 20.52 9.82
N PHE A 53 -11.72 21.27 8.99
CA PHE A 53 -11.93 21.23 7.53
C PHE A 53 -11.60 19.87 6.91
N LYS A 54 -10.56 19.20 7.44
CA LYS A 54 -10.14 17.87 6.98
C LYS A 54 -11.11 16.77 7.39
N THR A 55 -11.76 16.92 8.55
CA THR A 55 -12.80 16.00 9.02
C THR A 55 -14.09 16.22 8.25
N GLU A 56 -14.49 17.47 7.99
CA GLU A 56 -15.60 17.80 7.08
C GLU A 56 -15.38 17.19 5.68
N LEU A 57 -14.18 17.30 5.10
CA LEU A 57 -13.86 16.69 3.80
C LEU A 57 -13.98 15.16 3.84
N SER A 58 -13.38 14.52 4.85
CA SER A 58 -13.36 13.05 5.00
C SER A 58 -14.74 12.44 5.24
N GLN A 59 -15.66 13.19 5.87
CA GLN A 59 -17.02 12.74 6.18
C GLN A 59 -18.05 13.19 5.15
N SER A 60 -17.68 14.10 4.25
CA SER A 60 -18.61 14.61 3.24
C SER A 60 -18.88 13.58 2.14
N ASP A 61 -20.16 13.48 1.75
CA ASP A 61 -20.59 12.67 0.60
C ASP A 61 -20.06 13.19 -0.75
N MET A 62 -19.41 14.37 -0.74
CA MET A 62 -18.79 14.97 -1.93
C MET A 62 -17.43 14.37 -2.25
N PHE A 63 -16.79 13.70 -1.29
CA PHE A 63 -15.49 13.09 -1.51
C PHE A 63 -15.66 11.72 -2.16
N ASP A 64 -14.85 11.44 -3.20
CA ASP A 64 -14.98 10.19 -3.94
C ASP A 64 -14.74 8.98 -3.01
N PRO A 65 -15.68 8.00 -2.95
CA PRO A 65 -15.57 6.84 -2.05
C PRO A 65 -14.28 6.03 -2.25
N ARG A 66 -13.73 6.01 -3.47
CA ARG A 66 -12.50 5.29 -3.80
C ARG A 66 -11.27 5.97 -3.19
N LEU A 67 -11.26 7.30 -3.15
CA LEU A 67 -10.21 8.05 -2.46
C LEU A 67 -10.42 8.00 -0.95
N GLN A 68 -11.66 8.00 -0.48
CA GLN A 68 -12.00 7.88 0.94
C GLN A 68 -11.47 6.57 1.53
N ALA A 69 -11.62 5.45 0.82
CA ALA A 69 -11.07 4.15 1.21
C ALA A 69 -9.53 4.11 1.24
N LYS A 70 -8.86 5.10 0.65
CA LYS A 70 -7.41 5.22 0.62
C LYS A 70 -6.84 6.15 1.69
N ILE A 71 -7.68 6.78 2.53
CA ILE A 71 -7.22 7.64 3.62
C ILE A 71 -6.50 6.78 4.68
N ILE A 72 -5.21 7.02 4.87
CA ILE A 72 -4.37 6.36 5.88
C ILE A 72 -4.45 7.09 7.21
N LYS A 73 -4.35 8.42 7.16
CA LYS A 73 -4.27 9.26 8.37
C LYS A 73 -4.79 10.66 8.09
N ILE A 74 -5.37 11.25 9.13
CA ILE A 74 -5.74 12.66 9.18
C ILE A 74 -4.77 13.32 10.15
N VAL A 75 -4.08 14.38 9.71
CA VAL A 75 -3.03 15.06 10.46
C VAL A 75 -3.41 16.51 10.71
N ASP A 76 -3.30 16.92 11.97
CA ASP A 76 -3.38 18.31 12.38
C ASP A 76 -2.03 19.01 12.13
N VAL A 77 -2.05 20.07 11.32
CA VAL A 77 -0.87 20.91 11.08
C VAL A 77 -1.13 22.33 11.57
N SER A 78 -0.10 22.97 12.11
CA SER A 78 -0.22 24.32 12.69
C SER A 78 -0.16 25.42 11.63
N TYR A 79 0.47 25.13 10.49
CA TYR A 79 0.67 26.06 9.39
C TYR A 79 0.03 25.53 8.11
N GLY A 80 -0.38 26.44 7.22
CA GLY A 80 -0.82 26.11 5.87
C GLY A 80 0.31 26.23 4.84
N GLY A 81 0.03 25.87 3.59
CA GLY A 81 0.99 25.96 2.50
C GLY A 81 2.14 24.94 2.60
N GLU A 82 3.29 25.27 2.04
CA GLU A 82 4.45 24.37 1.93
C GLU A 82 5.04 23.99 3.30
N ASN A 83 5.07 24.94 4.24
CA ASN A 83 5.55 24.67 5.60
C ASN A 83 4.65 23.67 6.34
N GLY A 84 3.32 23.81 6.17
CA GLY A 84 2.36 22.84 6.68
C GLY A 84 2.46 21.48 6.00
N PHE A 85 2.79 21.46 4.71
CA PHE A 85 2.99 20.24 3.95
C PHE A 85 4.19 19.43 4.47
N ASN A 86 5.34 20.09 4.69
CA ASN A 86 6.51 19.44 5.27
C ASN A 86 6.24 18.88 6.68
N GLN A 87 5.56 19.65 7.52
CA GLN A 87 5.13 19.19 8.84
C GLN A 87 4.18 17.98 8.74
N GLY A 88 3.25 18.01 7.80
CA GLY A 88 2.33 16.90 7.52
C GLY A 88 3.07 15.62 7.12
N ILE A 89 4.14 15.73 6.33
CA ILE A 89 4.99 14.60 5.95
C ILE A 89 5.68 13.99 7.17
N GLU A 90 6.31 14.81 8.01
CA GLU A 90 7.00 14.34 9.21
C GLU A 90 6.05 13.60 10.16
N LEU A 91 4.86 14.15 10.41
CA LEU A 91 3.85 13.52 11.29
C LEU A 91 3.17 12.29 10.67
N ALA A 92 3.20 12.15 9.34
CA ALA A 92 2.64 11.01 8.63
C ALA A 92 3.67 9.88 8.42
N ALA A 93 4.97 10.16 8.55
CA ALA A 93 6.05 9.23 8.24
C ALA A 93 5.89 7.87 8.91
N ASP A 94 5.63 7.84 10.23
CA ASP A 94 5.44 6.60 10.99
C ASP A 94 4.25 5.78 10.47
N SER A 95 3.16 6.47 10.12
CA SER A 95 1.94 5.83 9.66
C SER A 95 2.09 5.30 8.23
N LEU A 96 2.86 5.99 7.38
CA LEU A 96 3.21 5.52 6.05
C LEU A 96 4.16 4.31 6.10
N ALA A 97 5.14 4.30 7.01
CA ALA A 97 6.01 3.15 7.22
C ALA A 97 5.20 1.89 7.61
N ASN A 98 4.24 2.06 8.52
CA ASN A 98 3.37 0.97 8.98
C ASN A 98 2.50 0.38 7.86
N VAL A 99 2.14 1.14 6.82
CA VAL A 99 1.30 0.63 5.72
C VAL A 99 1.99 -0.51 4.98
N LYS A 100 3.30 -0.41 4.72
CA LYS A 100 4.07 -1.49 4.08
C LYS A 100 4.01 -2.77 4.91
N PHE A 101 4.28 -2.65 6.21
CA PHE A 101 4.23 -3.79 7.14
C PHE A 101 2.82 -4.40 7.27
N ILE A 102 1.77 -3.59 7.27
CA ILE A 102 0.39 -4.08 7.31
C ILE A 102 0.05 -4.86 6.05
N GLN A 103 0.48 -4.39 4.88
CA GLN A 103 0.29 -5.09 3.61
C GLN A 103 1.03 -6.43 3.60
N GLU A 104 2.30 -6.45 4.02
CA GLU A 104 3.11 -7.67 4.14
C GLU A 104 2.47 -8.67 5.11
N LYS A 105 2.07 -8.22 6.30
CA LYS A 105 1.40 -9.07 7.30
C LYS A 105 0.08 -9.64 6.76
N LYS A 106 -0.70 -8.86 6.02
CA LYS A 106 -1.94 -9.32 5.41
C LYS A 106 -1.70 -10.34 4.30
N LEU A 107 -0.65 -10.17 3.51
CA LEU A 107 -0.25 -11.11 2.46
C LEU A 107 0.16 -12.45 3.06
N ILE A 108 1.03 -12.42 4.08
CA ILE A 108 1.48 -13.60 4.81
C ILE A 108 0.31 -14.26 5.56
N GLY A 109 -0.59 -13.46 6.15
CA GLY A 109 -1.81 -13.95 6.79
C GLY A 109 -2.68 -14.76 5.83
N ARG A 110 -2.94 -14.24 4.62
CA ARG A 110 -3.67 -14.99 3.57
C ARG A 110 -2.99 -16.32 3.23
N TYR A 111 -1.67 -16.34 3.14
CA TYR A 111 -0.93 -17.59 2.91
C TYR A 111 -1.11 -18.60 4.04
N PHE A 112 -1.04 -18.16 5.30
CA PHE A 112 -1.29 -19.03 6.46
C PHE A 112 -2.75 -19.47 6.57
N ASP A 113 -3.71 -18.66 6.13
CA ASP A 113 -5.12 -19.04 6.10
C ASP A 113 -5.35 -20.24 5.15
N GLU A 114 -4.71 -20.25 3.97
CA GLU A 114 -4.79 -21.39 3.03
C GLU A 114 -4.19 -22.68 3.62
N ILE A 115 -3.11 -22.57 4.40
CA ILE A 115 -2.54 -23.70 5.15
C ILE A 115 -3.52 -24.16 6.23
N SER A 116 -4.08 -23.24 7.00
CA SER A 116 -4.92 -23.55 8.16
C SER A 116 -6.26 -24.17 7.77
N GLN A 117 -6.77 -23.85 6.58
CA GLN A 117 -8.02 -24.37 6.04
C GLN A 117 -7.85 -25.63 5.19
N ASP A 118 -6.62 -26.15 5.03
CA ASP A 118 -6.29 -27.34 4.22
C ASP A 118 -6.88 -27.28 2.79
N THR A 119 -6.91 -26.09 2.17
CA THR A 119 -7.47 -25.91 0.82
C THR A 119 -6.61 -26.54 -0.27
N GLY A 120 -5.36 -26.87 0.06
CA GLY A 120 -4.35 -27.38 -0.88
C GLY A 120 -3.79 -26.33 -1.84
N LYS A 121 -4.15 -25.04 -1.70
CA LYS A 121 -3.74 -23.95 -2.58
C LYS A 121 -2.50 -23.21 -2.09
N TYR A 122 -1.50 -23.95 -1.64
CA TYR A 122 -0.22 -23.40 -1.21
C TYR A 122 0.92 -24.33 -1.62
N CYS A 123 2.12 -23.78 -1.77
CA CYS A 123 3.34 -24.53 -1.98
C CYS A 123 4.47 -23.88 -1.18
N PHE A 124 5.39 -24.69 -0.66
CA PHE A 124 6.54 -24.23 0.09
C PHE A 124 7.78 -25.01 -0.33
N GLY A 125 8.97 -24.43 -0.13
CA GLY A 125 10.23 -25.01 -0.59
C GLY A 125 10.49 -24.76 -2.07
N VAL A 126 11.78 -24.79 -2.45
CA VAL A 126 12.25 -24.38 -3.78
C VAL A 126 11.78 -25.33 -4.88
N ASP A 127 11.87 -26.63 -4.67
CA ASP A 127 11.54 -27.60 -5.72
C ASP A 127 10.06 -27.58 -6.07
N ASP A 128 9.19 -27.55 -5.07
CA ASP A 128 7.74 -27.60 -5.28
C ASP A 128 7.21 -26.25 -5.80
N THR A 129 7.75 -25.12 -5.33
CA THR A 129 7.40 -23.79 -5.89
C THR A 129 7.86 -23.65 -7.35
N LEU A 130 9.04 -24.16 -7.71
CA LEU A 130 9.50 -24.16 -9.09
C LEU A 130 8.64 -25.04 -9.99
N ARG A 131 8.28 -26.26 -9.56
CA ARG A 131 7.34 -27.11 -10.33
C ARG A 131 5.99 -26.45 -10.48
N ALA A 132 5.44 -25.84 -9.43
CA ALA A 132 4.17 -25.13 -9.49
C ALA A 132 4.23 -23.93 -10.46
N MET A 133 5.37 -23.24 -10.51
CA MET A 133 5.63 -22.15 -11.45
C MET A 133 5.76 -22.66 -12.89
N GLU A 134 6.44 -23.79 -13.13
CA GLU A 134 6.54 -24.44 -14.45
C GLU A 134 5.18 -24.90 -14.99
N MET A 135 4.28 -25.33 -14.10
CA MET A 135 2.90 -25.68 -14.43
C MET A 135 1.97 -24.47 -14.60
N GLY A 136 2.41 -23.25 -14.24
CA GLY A 136 1.60 -22.04 -14.30
C GLY A 136 0.51 -21.94 -13.23
N SER A 137 0.64 -22.69 -12.12
CA SER A 137 -0.38 -22.78 -11.06
C SER A 137 -0.20 -21.78 -9.92
N VAL A 138 0.76 -20.85 -10.03
CA VAL A 138 1.09 -19.86 -8.99
C VAL A 138 0.46 -18.52 -9.32
N ASP A 139 -0.42 -18.03 -8.44
CA ASP A 139 -0.99 -16.68 -8.52
C ASP A 139 -0.07 -15.65 -7.86
N ILE A 140 0.37 -15.92 -6.62
CA ILE A 140 1.22 -15.03 -5.83
C ILE A 140 2.47 -15.78 -5.37
N LEU A 141 3.66 -15.28 -5.75
CA LEU A 141 4.94 -15.77 -5.26
C LEU A 141 5.44 -14.88 -4.12
N ILE A 142 5.64 -15.47 -2.94
CA ILE A 142 6.23 -14.78 -1.78
C ILE A 142 7.70 -15.21 -1.68
N VAL A 143 8.62 -14.25 -1.74
CA VAL A 143 10.07 -14.48 -1.64
C VAL A 143 10.64 -13.66 -0.51
N TRP A 144 11.47 -14.28 0.31
CA TRP A 144 12.18 -13.57 1.38
C TRP A 144 13.43 -12.89 0.83
N GLU A 145 13.69 -11.65 1.25
CA GLU A 145 14.80 -10.83 0.74
C GLU A 145 16.18 -11.45 1.02
N ASN A 146 16.34 -12.13 2.16
CA ASN A 146 17.59 -12.76 2.56
C ASN A 146 17.66 -14.26 2.21
N LEU A 147 16.99 -14.67 1.11
CA LEU A 147 17.00 -16.05 0.66
C LEU A 147 18.40 -16.44 0.15
N ASP A 148 19.12 -17.22 0.94
CA ASP A 148 20.47 -17.71 0.62
C ASP A 148 20.44 -19.01 -0.21
N ILE A 149 19.82 -18.91 -1.39
CA ILE A 149 19.69 -20.02 -2.34
C ILE A 149 20.19 -19.55 -3.70
N GLN A 150 21.25 -20.17 -4.18
CA GLN A 150 21.80 -19.90 -5.50
C GLN A 150 21.43 -20.99 -6.50
N ARG A 151 20.95 -20.58 -7.68
CA ARG A 151 20.67 -21.49 -8.80
C ARG A 151 21.91 -21.65 -9.66
N PHE A 152 22.45 -22.85 -9.69
CA PHE A 152 23.52 -23.25 -10.60
C PHE A 152 22.95 -23.97 -11.82
N VAL A 153 23.50 -23.65 -12.99
CA VAL A 153 23.23 -24.37 -14.24
C VAL A 153 24.50 -25.12 -14.63
N LEU A 154 24.55 -26.40 -14.29
CA LEU A 154 25.68 -27.26 -14.63
C LEU A 154 25.55 -27.67 -16.10
N LYS A 155 26.57 -27.35 -16.89
CA LYS A 155 26.68 -27.76 -18.30
C LYS A 155 27.76 -28.82 -18.42
N SER A 156 27.37 -30.05 -18.75
CA SER A 156 28.34 -31.10 -19.04
C SER A 156 29.00 -30.86 -20.41
N PHE A 157 30.31 -31.08 -20.50
CA PHE A 157 31.06 -30.98 -21.75
C PHE A 157 30.64 -32.04 -22.77
N ASN A 158 30.23 -33.24 -22.32
CA ASN A 158 29.94 -34.40 -23.18
C ASN A 158 28.44 -34.65 -23.46
N ARG A 159 27.52 -33.97 -22.78
CA ARG A 159 26.07 -34.08 -23.02
C ARG A 159 25.48 -32.69 -23.04
N ARG A 160 24.74 -32.34 -24.09
CA ARG A 160 23.88 -31.13 -24.18
C ARG A 160 22.69 -31.18 -23.19
N ARG A 161 22.86 -31.73 -21.98
CA ARG A 161 21.89 -31.65 -20.90
C ARG A 161 22.32 -30.54 -19.94
N LYS A 162 21.41 -29.61 -19.68
CA LYS A 162 21.53 -28.61 -18.62
C LYS A 162 20.95 -29.24 -17.36
N ASN A 163 21.74 -29.38 -16.31
CA ASN A 163 21.25 -29.80 -15.01
C ASN A 163 21.14 -28.56 -14.11
N PHE A 164 20.04 -28.43 -13.37
CA PHE A 164 19.85 -27.38 -12.39
C PHE A 164 20.23 -27.91 -11.02
N ALA A 165 21.04 -27.15 -10.27
CA ALA A 165 21.38 -27.45 -8.89
C ALA A 165 21.10 -26.21 -8.02
N PHE A 166 20.60 -26.42 -6.81
CA PHE A 166 20.36 -25.36 -5.83
C PHE A 166 21.24 -25.61 -4.61
N GLU A 167 22.03 -24.61 -4.21
CA GLU A 167 22.86 -24.68 -3.00
C GLU A 167 22.30 -23.69 -1.96
N THR A 168 22.11 -24.17 -0.73
CA THR A 168 21.76 -23.34 0.43
C THR A 168 23.05 -22.97 1.17
N GLY A 169 23.29 -21.68 1.44
CA GLY A 169 24.57 -21.23 2.01
C GLY A 169 24.87 -21.70 3.44
N SER A 170 23.92 -22.36 4.13
CA SER A 170 24.17 -23.07 5.39
C SER A 170 24.90 -24.42 5.25
N ARG A 171 25.20 -24.89 4.03
CA ARG A 171 26.01 -26.09 3.81
C ARG A 171 27.26 -25.81 3.00
N LYS A 172 28.11 -24.88 3.47
CA LYS A 172 29.54 -24.96 3.16
C LYS A 172 30.14 -26.17 3.88
N GLY A 173 29.99 -27.38 3.32
CA GLY A 173 30.90 -28.46 3.73
C GLY A 173 30.49 -29.91 3.52
N GLN A 174 29.23 -30.30 3.29
CA GLN A 174 28.91 -31.73 3.22
C GLN A 174 27.72 -32.03 2.29
N ASP A 175 28.00 -32.97 1.38
CA ASP A 175 27.13 -33.64 0.40
C ASP A 175 26.71 -32.74 -0.78
N ILE A 176 27.01 -33.07 -2.04
CA ILE A 176 26.51 -34.25 -2.75
C ILE A 176 27.51 -34.72 -3.83
N PHE A 177 28.16 -35.87 -3.59
CA PHE A 177 28.37 -36.87 -4.63
C PHE A 177 27.23 -37.88 -4.48
N HIS A 178 26.30 -37.91 -5.42
CA HIS A 178 25.49 -39.10 -5.66
C HIS A 178 25.43 -39.39 -7.15
N ARG A 179 25.56 -40.69 -7.44
CA ARG A 179 25.75 -41.32 -8.75
C ARG A 179 24.72 -40.91 -9.80
#